data_AF-A0A126P6W0-F1
#
_entry.id   AF-A0A126P6W0-F1
#
_cell.length_a   1.000
_cell.length_b   1.000
_cell.length_c   1.000
_cell.angle_alpha   90.00
_cell.angle_beta   90.00
_cell.angle_gamma   90.00
#
_symmetry.space_group_name_H-M   'P 1'
#
loop_
_entity.id
_entity.type
_entity.pdbx_description
1 polymer ?
#
loop_
_entity_poly.entity_id
_entity_poly.type
_entity_poly.pdbx_seq_one_letter_code
_entity_poly.pdbx_strand_id
1 'polypeptide(L)' 'MEELAEYKKANDVKILQFDRWKEIFATRSAWAETLHVNKDFVGELYKLIHLESIRKQTEVLNGGAVDGDLHLGPGL' A
#
# COMPACT_ATOMS: atom_id res chain seq x y z
N MET A 1 -10.51 -4.23 -0.53
CA MET A 1 -9.23 -4.36 -1.26
C MET A 1 -9.43 -5.06 -2.59
N GLU A 2 -10.13 -6.19 -2.62
CA GLU A 2 -10.49 -6.91 -3.85
C GLU A 2 -11.25 -6.02 -4.84
N GLU A 3 -12.32 -5.36 -4.41
CA GLU A 3 -13.07 -4.40 -5.26
C GLU A 3 -12.20 -3.29 -5.86
N LEU A 4 -11.24 -2.75 -5.09
CA LEU A 4 -10.31 -1.72 -5.57
C LEU A 4 -9.34 -2.30 -6.61
N ALA A 5 -8.89 -3.54 -6.42
CA ALA A 5 -8.02 -4.23 -7.36
C ALA A 5 -8.76 -4.55 -8.67
N GLU A 6 -10.00 -5.03 -8.59
CA GLU A 6 -10.87 -5.28 -9.74
C GLU A 6 -11.18 -4.00 -10.50
N TYR A 7 -11.51 -2.92 -9.79
CA TYR A 7 -11.69 -1.60 -10.38
C TYR A 7 -10.44 -1.15 -11.13
N LYS A 8 -9.26 -1.23 -10.50
CA LYS A 8 -8.01 -0.84 -11.15
C LYS A 8 -7.70 -1.69 -12.37
N LYS A 9 -7.93 -3.01 -12.31
CA LYS A 9 -7.80 -3.95 -13.44
C LYS A 9 -8.71 -3.56 -14.60
N ALA A 10 -9.97 -3.24 -14.32
CA ALA A 10 -10.96 -2.86 -15.33
C ALA A 10 -10.67 -1.49 -15.98
N ASN A 11 -9.94 -0.61 -15.28
CA ASN A 11 -9.67 0.77 -15.72
C ASN A 11 -8.19 1.03 -16.10
N ASP A 12 -7.37 -0.02 -16.26
CA ASP A 12 -5.94 0.07 -16.57
C ASP A 12 -5.13 0.98 -15.62
N VAL A 13 -5.52 0.99 -14.34
CA VAL A 13 -4.84 1.76 -13.29
C VAL A 13 -3.76 0.90 -12.64
N LYS A 14 -2.54 1.44 -12.52
CA LYS A 14 -1.41 0.74 -11.88
C LYS A 14 -1.70 0.45 -10.40
N ILE A 15 -1.25 -0.72 -9.94
CA ILE A 15 -1.30 -1.09 -8.51
C ILE A 15 -0.48 -0.10 -7.68
N LEU A 16 0.79 0.09 -8.06
CA LEU A 16 1.71 0.98 -7.38
C LEU A 16 1.56 2.41 -7.90
N GLN A 17 1.24 3.33 -6.98
CA GLN A 17 1.16 4.76 -7.22
C GLN A 17 2.04 5.48 -6.21
N PHE A 18 3.32 5.67 -6.55
CA PHE A 18 4.35 6.14 -5.62
C PHE A 18 4.03 7.50 -4.99
N ASP A 19 3.50 8.44 -5.77
CA ASP A 19 3.14 9.77 -5.25
C ASP A 19 1.99 9.70 -4.24
N ARG A 20 1.00 8.84 -4.50
CA ARG A 20 -0.11 8.61 -3.57
C ARG A 20 0.38 7.93 -2.28
N TRP A 21 1.32 7.01 -2.40
CA TRP A 21 1.95 6.38 -1.24
C TRP A 21 2.69 7.43 -0.38
N LYS A 22 3.52 8.27 -1.00
CA LYS A 22 4.21 9.37 -0.29
C LYS A 22 3.24 10.28 0.46
N GLU A 23 2.12 10.64 -0.18
CA GLU A 23 1.08 11.47 0.45
C GLU A 23 0.45 10.77 1.66
N ILE A 24 0.08 9.49 1.53
CA ILE A 24 -0.48 8.70 2.64
C ILE A 24 0.52 8.59 3.78
N PHE A 25 1.77 8.23 3.49
CA PHE A 25 2.81 8.09 4.51
C PHE A 25 3.03 9.40 5.27
N ALA A 26 3.17 10.53 4.56
CA ALA A 26 3.35 11.83 5.18
C ALA A 26 2.14 12.26 6.03
N THR A 27 0.93 12.15 5.47
CA THR A 27 -0.29 12.62 6.16
C THR A 27 -0.61 11.80 7.41
N ARG A 28 -0.39 10.47 7.39
CA ARG A 28 -0.70 9.59 8.52
C ARG A 28 0.27 9.77 9.68
N SER A 29 1.56 9.97 9.39
CA SER A 29 2.53 10.35 10.42
C SER A 29 2.21 11.72 11.03
N ALA A 30 1.78 12.70 10.23
CA ALA A 30 1.35 14.01 10.76
C ALA A 30 0.09 13.91 11.66
N TRP A 31 -0.86 13.03 11.32
CA TRP A 31 -2.01 12.77 12.18
C TRP A 31 -1.61 12.13 13.51
N ALA A 32 -0.61 11.24 13.50
CA ALA A 32 -0.10 10.62 14.72
C ALA A 32 0.41 11.67 15.71
N GLU A 33 1.19 12.66 15.23
CA GLU A 33 1.66 13.77 16.06
C GLU A 33 0.50 14.56 16.67
N THR A 34 -0.54 14.84 15.88
CA THR A 34 -1.74 15.59 16.32
C THR A 34 -2.56 14.83 17.37
N LEU A 35 -2.54 13.49 17.31
CA LEU A 35 -3.27 12.59 18.22
C LEU A 35 -2.42 12.13 19.40
N HIS A 36 -1.22 12.69 19.59
CA HIS A 36 -0.27 12.28 20.62
C HIS A 36 0.12 10.79 20.58
N VAL A 37 0.19 10.23 19.38
CA VAL A 37 0.69 8.88 19.10
C VAL A 37 2.09 8.98 18.52
N ASN A 38 2.97 8.01 18.81
CA ASN A 38 4.31 7.98 18.22
C ASN A 38 4.22 7.90 16.69
N LYS A 39 4.80 8.90 16.01
CA LYS A 39 4.73 9.05 14.55
C LYS A 39 5.46 7.94 13.78
N ASP A 40 6.56 7.45 14.35
CA ASP A 40 7.40 6.45 13.70
C ASP A 40 6.69 5.10 13.75
N PHE A 41 6.05 4.79 14.89
CA PHE A 41 5.17 3.63 15.02
C PHE A 41 4.03 3.64 13.99
N VAL A 42 3.33 4.76 13.82
CA VAL A 42 2.26 4.87 12.81
C VAL A 42 2.83 4.78 11.39
N GLY A 43 4.00 5.37 11.13
CA GLY A 43 4.70 5.24 9.85
C GLY A 43 4.99 3.77 9.50
N GLU A 44 5.61 3.03 10.42
CA GLU A 44 5.91 1.61 10.23
C GLU A 44 4.63 0.77 10.05
N LEU A 45 3.57 1.05 10.81
CA LEU A 45 2.28 0.39 10.64
C LEU A 45 1.71 0.60 9.22
N TYR A 46 1.75 1.83 8.71
CA TYR A 46 1.25 2.12 7.37
C TYR A 46 2.13 1.52 6.25
N LYS A 47 3.43 1.33 6.47
CA LYS A 47 4.29 0.56 5.55
C LYS A 47 3.83 -0.89 5.45
N LEU A 48 3.53 -1.53 6.59
CA LEU A 48 3.01 -2.90 6.60
C LEU A 48 1.66 -3.02 5.89
N ILE A 49 0.74 -2.07 6.14
CA ILE A 49 -0.55 -2.00 5.45
C ILE A 49 -0.34 -1.82 3.93
N HIS A 50 0.62 -0.98 3.53
CA HIS A 50 0.93 -0.76 2.12
C HIS A 50 1.47 -2.04 1.45
N LEU A 51 2.38 -2.76 2.09
CA LEU A 51 2.89 -4.05 1.61
C LEU A 51 1.76 -5.05 1.38
N GLU A 52 0.92 -5.28 2.39
CA GLU A 52 -0.23 -6.19 2.27
C GLU A 52 -1.23 -5.73 1.21
N SER A 53 -1.40 -4.41 1.03
CA SER A 53 -2.25 -3.86 -0.02
C SER A 53 -1.78 -4.24 -1.41
N ILE A 54 -0.47 -4.19 -1.65
CA ILE A 54 0.11 -4.51 -2.95
C ILE A 54 0.05 -6.02 -3.19
N ARG A 55 0.37 -6.84 -2.18
CA ARG A 55 0.24 -8.29 -2.28
C ARG A 55 -1.16 -8.70 -2.71
N LYS A 56 -2.20 -8.23 -2.00
CA LYS A 56 -3.61 -8.53 -2.34
C LYS A 56 -4.01 -8.03 -3.72
N GLN A 57 -3.61 -6.82 -4.10
CA GLN A 57 -3.90 -6.29 -5.44
C GLN A 57 -3.20 -7.11 -6.54
N THR A 58 -2.00 -7.60 -6.27
CA THR A 58 -1.24 -8.47 -7.18
C THR A 58 -1.89 -9.85 -7.32
N GLU A 59 -2.37 -10.44 -6.23
CA GLU A 59 -3.13 -11.70 -6.25
C GLU A 59 -4.37 -11.61 -7.13
N VAL A 60 -5.13 -10.52 -7.03
CA VAL A 60 -6.34 -10.29 -7.86
C VAL A 60 -5.99 -10.07 -9.34
N LEU A 61 -4.88 -9.38 -9.64
CA LEU A 61 -4.42 -9.25 -11.02
C LEU A 61 -4.03 -10.60 -11.62
N ASN A 62 -3.26 -11.40 -10.87
CA ASN A 62 -2.68 -12.67 -11.33
C ASN A 62 -3.63 -13.87 -11.21
N GLY A 63 -4.78 -13.71 -10.54
CA GLY A 63 -5.80 -14.77 -10.43
C GLY A 63 -5.44 -15.90 -9.46
N GLY A 64 -4.61 -15.63 -8.45
CA GLY A 64 -4.18 -16.64 -7.48
C GLY A 64 -3.11 -16.12 -6.50
N ALA A 65 -2.75 -16.96 -5.52
CA ALA A 65 -1.69 -16.64 -4.56
C ALA A 65 -0.36 -16.42 -5.28
N VAL A 66 0.29 -15.30 -4.99
CA VAL A 66 1.67 -15.05 -5.43
C VAL A 66 2.61 -15.65 -4.39
N ASP A 67 3.21 -16.80 -4.71
CA ASP A 67 4.31 -17.37 -3.93
C ASP A 67 5.64 -16.74 -4.37
N GLY A 68 6.40 -16.22 -3.41
CA GLY A 68 7.76 -15.71 -3.61
C GLY A 68 7.90 -14.20 -3.36
N ASP A 69 9.04 -13.84 -2.79
CA ASP A 69 9.48 -12.48 -2.43
C ASP A 69 9.07 -11.44 -3.49
N LEU A 70 8.02 -10.67 -3.17
CA LEU A 70 7.53 -9.60 -4.02
C LEU A 70 8.57 -8.48 -4.01
N HIS A 71 9.40 -8.42 -5.06
CA HIS A 71 10.30 -7.29 -5.28
C HIS A 71 9.48 -6.06 -5.70
N LEU A 72 8.98 -5.31 -4.72
CA LEU A 72 8.03 -4.20 -4.92
C LEU A 72 8.66 -2.90 -5.46
N GLY A 73 9.85 -2.99 -6.06
CA GLY A 73 10.58 -1.85 -6.61
C GLY A 73 11.16 -0.92 -5.53
N PRO A 74 12.02 0.02 -5.93
CA PRO A 74 12.72 0.89 -5.00
C PRO A 74 11.74 1.90 -4.37
N GLY A 75 11.56 1.86 -3.05
CA GLY A 75 10.67 2.78 -2.33
C GLY A 75 9.97 2.24 -1.08
N LEU A 76 10.30 1.03 -0.66
CA LEU A 76 10.08 0.52 0.70
C LEU A 76 11.33 0.69 1.55
#